data_AF-A0A1J5HZZ9-F1
#
_entry.id   AF-A0A1J5HZZ9-F1
#
_cell.length_a   1.000
_cell.length_b   1.000
_cell.length_c   1.000
_cell.angle_alpha   90.00
_cell.angle_beta   90.00
_cell.angle_gamma   90.00
#
_symmetry.space_group_name_H-M   'P 1'
#
loop_
_entity.id
_entity.type
_entity.pdbx_description
1 polymer ?
#
loop_
_entity_poly.entity_id
_entity_poly.type
_entity_poly.pdbx_seq_one_letter_code
_entity_poly.pdbx_strand_id
1 'polypeptide(L)'
;MMNKIGRNDPCSCGSGKKYKRCHYLIDSSRPTNKELVKMRKKFAEDSRKRIYVLQKHGIFIDFVAPAIFKEKSIWALGSRLYPNEKPNITFHEFLLSALAQELGKEWILDQENKTLEQRHFIMKCHHYYKEWKNKENKHPEDPNNNETIWSNVPDGYSKSLISLAFDFACIIHINGQVPKQIIDRLKLMDSNYQGARYEIMVAGILSRMDCKLEYLDEKYKHEKKTPKHNEFLVTDPSTKFSFSVEAKSKVRKGVLHEEGQIIPYQLWNNATKPYKDAINDQIPENIAYVVFADVNSPPTPELSIEKKPYFKKILENRKNTPVNKPGNLDPCSAIVYTNYSYHYQTQNESNTNEAVLVIPQYAKYILPEALVIKFQHTLNGYSYIPDIKYDGTIRS
;
A
#
# COMPACT_ATOMS: atom_id res chain seq x y z
N MET A 1 7.62 17.08 -46.84
CA MET A 1 6.31 17.56 -46.34
C MET A 1 5.28 16.49 -46.65
N MET A 2 4.57 15.94 -45.65
CA MET A 2 3.41 15.07 -45.93
C MET A 2 2.25 15.95 -46.40
N ASN A 3 1.80 15.77 -47.65
CA ASN A 3 0.63 16.48 -48.17
C ASN A 3 -0.58 16.16 -47.29
N LYS A 4 -1.24 17.19 -46.76
CA LYS A 4 -2.51 17.03 -46.02
C LYS A 4 -3.56 16.47 -46.99
N ILE A 5 -4.14 15.31 -46.65
CA ILE A 5 -5.28 14.73 -47.39
C ILE A 5 -6.42 15.75 -47.42
N GLY A 6 -6.90 16.08 -48.62
CA GLY A 6 -8.05 16.95 -48.84
C GLY A 6 -9.35 16.25 -48.45
N ARG A 7 -10.36 17.01 -48.00
CA ARG A 7 -11.66 16.47 -47.55
C ARG A 7 -12.36 15.58 -48.58
N ASN A 8 -12.15 15.82 -49.88
CA ASN A 8 -12.77 15.07 -50.96
C ASN A 8 -11.89 13.94 -51.52
N ASP A 9 -10.64 13.81 -51.08
CA ASP A 9 -9.71 12.78 -51.56
C ASP A 9 -10.10 11.39 -51.05
N PRO A 10 -9.70 10.30 -51.73
CA PRO A 10 -9.84 8.94 -51.21
C PRO A 10 -9.18 8.82 -49.83
N CYS A 11 -9.87 8.15 -48.90
CA CYS A 11 -9.36 7.97 -47.56
C CYS A 11 -8.14 7.02 -47.55
N SER A 12 -7.12 7.36 -46.77
CA SER A 12 -5.86 6.59 -46.63
C SER A 12 -5.99 5.19 -46.04
N CYS A 13 -7.16 4.81 -45.52
CA CYS A 13 -7.41 3.48 -44.97
C CYS A 13 -7.72 2.41 -46.04
N GLY A 14 -7.71 2.77 -47.32
CA GLY A 14 -7.99 1.84 -48.43
C GLY A 14 -9.50 1.54 -48.64
N SER A 15 -10.40 2.21 -47.93
CA SER A 15 -11.85 1.93 -48.02
C SER A 15 -12.53 2.40 -49.32
N GLY A 16 -11.83 3.14 -50.18
CA GLY A 16 -12.40 3.77 -51.39
C GLY A 16 -13.37 4.94 -51.12
N LYS A 17 -13.75 5.21 -49.86
CA LYS A 17 -14.62 6.34 -49.48
C LYS A 17 -13.86 7.66 -49.49
N LYS A 18 -14.55 8.78 -49.76
CA LYS A 18 -13.99 10.15 -49.56
C LYS A 18 -13.60 10.35 -48.10
N TYR A 19 -12.47 11.01 -47.84
CA TYR A 19 -11.92 11.24 -46.49
C TYR A 19 -12.96 11.85 -45.53
N LYS A 20 -13.73 12.85 -45.98
CA LYS A 20 -14.82 13.48 -45.21
C LYS A 20 -15.95 12.53 -44.76
N ARG A 21 -16.14 11.40 -45.44
CA ARG A 21 -17.15 10.36 -45.14
C ARG A 21 -16.53 9.12 -44.47
N CYS A 22 -15.27 9.20 -44.07
CA CYS A 22 -14.54 8.10 -43.44
C CYS A 22 -13.80 8.63 -42.20
N HIS A 23 -12.47 8.80 -42.25
CA HIS A 23 -11.68 9.16 -41.08
C HIS A 23 -11.67 10.65 -40.72
N TYR A 24 -12.24 11.55 -41.53
CA TYR A 24 -12.20 12.99 -41.23
C TYR A 24 -12.75 13.35 -39.85
N LEU A 25 -13.88 12.78 -39.43
CA LEU A 25 -14.43 13.06 -38.09
C LEU A 25 -13.54 12.51 -36.97
N ILE A 26 -12.87 11.38 -37.21
CA ILE A 26 -11.95 10.76 -36.26
C ILE A 26 -10.67 11.61 -36.14
N ASP A 27 -10.10 12.02 -37.27
CA ASP A 27 -8.89 12.85 -37.27
C ASP A 27 -9.15 14.29 -36.82
N SER A 28 -10.32 14.85 -37.15
CA SER A 28 -10.72 16.20 -36.70
C SER A 28 -11.09 16.24 -35.22
N SER A 29 -11.41 15.10 -34.61
CA SER A 29 -11.65 14.99 -33.16
C SER A 29 -10.39 14.62 -32.37
N ARG A 30 -9.28 14.29 -33.04
CA ARG A 30 -7.99 14.09 -32.38
C ARG A 30 -7.46 15.45 -31.93
N PRO A 31 -7.03 15.58 -30.66
CA PRO A 31 -6.42 16.81 -30.18
C PRO A 31 -5.14 17.10 -30.97
N THR A 32 -4.99 18.36 -31.37
CA THR A 32 -3.78 18.88 -32.01
C THR A 32 -2.58 18.76 -31.07
N ASN A 33 -1.36 18.81 -31.62
CA ASN A 33 -0.14 18.84 -30.79
C ASN A 33 -0.14 19.99 -29.76
N LYS A 34 -0.70 21.16 -30.11
CA LYS A 34 -0.81 22.28 -29.17
C LYS A 34 -1.76 21.96 -28.00
N GLU A 35 -2.90 21.33 -28.29
CA GLU A 35 -3.85 20.88 -27.27
C GLU A 35 -3.24 19.77 -26.40
N LEU A 36 -2.56 18.79 -27.00
CA LEU A 36 -1.84 17.75 -26.28
C LEU A 36 -0.80 18.33 -25.30
N VAL A 37 -0.02 19.33 -25.75
CA VAL A 37 0.94 20.02 -24.88
C VAL A 37 0.23 20.76 -23.73
N LYS A 38 -0.87 21.46 -24.01
CA LYS A 38 -1.66 22.16 -22.99
C LYS A 38 -2.23 21.18 -21.96
N MET A 39 -2.78 20.05 -22.42
CA MET A 39 -3.32 18.99 -21.55
C MET A 39 -2.22 18.38 -20.68
N ARG A 40 -1.04 18.09 -21.24
CA ARG A 40 0.11 17.56 -20.48
C ARG A 40 0.58 18.55 -19.40
N LYS A 41 0.65 19.84 -19.71
CA LYS A 41 1.01 20.88 -18.73
C LYS A 41 0.01 20.94 -17.58
N LYS A 42 -1.28 21.02 -17.90
CA LYS A 42 -2.35 21.02 -16.89
C LYS A 42 -2.30 19.77 -16.02
N PHE A 43 -2.15 18.60 -16.62
CA PHE A 43 -2.03 17.33 -15.90
C PHE A 43 -0.84 17.33 -14.93
N ALA A 44 0.33 17.82 -15.37
CA ALA A 44 1.51 17.92 -14.52
C ALA A 44 1.33 18.93 -13.38
N GLU A 45 0.62 20.05 -13.61
CA GLU A 45 0.28 21.02 -12.57
C GLU A 45 -0.69 20.44 -11.53
N ASP A 46 -1.75 19.78 -11.97
CA ASP A 46 -2.73 19.15 -11.10
C ASP A 46 -2.10 18.02 -10.28
N SER A 47 -1.22 17.22 -10.90
CA SER A 47 -0.44 16.18 -10.24
C SER A 47 0.46 16.75 -9.13
N ARG A 48 1.20 17.84 -9.40
CA ARG A 48 2.03 18.50 -8.39
C ARG A 48 1.21 19.02 -7.20
N LYS A 49 0.01 19.58 -7.46
CA LYS A 49 -0.88 20.07 -6.40
C LYS A 49 -1.36 18.92 -5.51
N ARG A 50 -1.76 17.79 -6.10
CA ARG A 50 -2.19 16.60 -5.34
C ARG A 50 -1.04 16.03 -4.52
N ILE A 51 0.12 15.80 -5.12
CA ILE A 51 1.32 15.32 -4.40
C ILE A 51 1.67 16.26 -3.24
N TYR A 52 1.58 17.57 -3.44
CA TYR A 52 1.87 18.56 -2.39
C TYR A 52 0.95 18.43 -1.16
N VAL A 53 -0.31 18.05 -1.35
CA VAL A 53 -1.23 17.75 -0.26
C VAL A 53 -0.91 16.39 0.36
N LEU A 54 -0.75 15.36 -0.48
CA LEU A 54 -0.52 13.98 -0.07
C LEU A 54 0.78 13.78 0.73
N GLN A 55 1.85 14.49 0.38
CA GLN A 55 3.15 14.35 1.05
C GLN A 55 3.09 14.77 2.53
N LYS A 56 2.16 15.66 2.91
CA LYS A 56 1.92 16.04 4.31
C LYS A 56 1.44 14.85 5.14
N HIS A 57 0.83 13.87 4.48
CA HIS A 57 0.36 12.62 5.04
C HIS A 57 1.23 11.43 4.62
N GLY A 58 2.48 11.68 4.20
CA GLY A 58 3.42 10.61 3.90
C GLY A 58 3.14 9.82 2.62
N ILE A 59 2.43 10.42 1.66
CA ILE A 59 2.17 9.82 0.36
C ILE A 59 2.82 10.72 -0.71
N PHE A 60 3.87 10.22 -1.35
CA PHE A 60 4.71 10.93 -2.32
C PHE A 60 4.37 10.58 -3.78
N ILE A 61 3.26 9.87 -3.99
CA ILE A 61 2.76 9.43 -5.29
C ILE A 61 1.43 10.09 -5.60
N ASP A 62 1.11 10.23 -6.88
CA ASP A 62 -0.14 10.85 -7.33
C ASP A 62 -1.20 9.78 -7.61
N PHE A 63 -2.44 10.08 -7.26
CA PHE A 63 -3.60 9.31 -7.68
C PHE A 63 -4.53 10.23 -8.45
N VAL A 64 -4.79 9.90 -9.71
CA VAL A 64 -5.57 10.74 -10.61
C VAL A 64 -7.06 10.67 -10.29
N ALA A 65 -7.79 11.73 -10.64
CA ALA A 65 -9.23 11.75 -10.56
C ALA A 65 -9.84 10.64 -11.44
N PRO A 66 -10.87 9.92 -10.97
CA PRO A 66 -11.59 8.96 -11.78
C PRO A 66 -12.39 9.66 -12.89
N ALA A 67 -12.75 8.89 -13.91
CA ALA A 67 -13.65 9.34 -14.98
C ALA A 67 -14.98 8.58 -14.93
N ILE A 68 -16.05 9.24 -15.35
CA ILE A 68 -17.33 8.58 -15.65
C ILE A 68 -17.39 8.31 -17.15
N PHE A 69 -17.62 7.06 -17.53
CA PHE A 69 -17.76 6.67 -18.92
C PHE A 69 -18.85 5.61 -19.06
N LYS A 70 -19.88 5.89 -19.87
CA LYS A 70 -21.05 5.01 -20.05
C LYS A 70 -21.66 4.55 -18.72
N GLU A 71 -21.91 5.51 -17.82
CA GLU A 71 -22.49 5.28 -16.48
C GLU A 71 -21.64 4.41 -15.54
N LYS A 72 -20.41 4.06 -15.94
CA LYS A 72 -19.44 3.36 -15.11
C LYS A 72 -18.40 4.33 -14.59
N SER A 73 -17.92 4.10 -13.37
CA SER A 73 -16.73 4.78 -12.88
C SER A 73 -15.48 4.04 -13.33
N ILE A 74 -14.48 4.77 -13.81
CA ILE A 74 -13.19 4.23 -14.23
C ILE A 74 -12.11 4.87 -13.37
N TRP A 75 -11.46 4.04 -12.58
CA TRP A 75 -10.32 4.41 -11.75
C TRP A 75 -9.02 3.93 -12.38
N ALA A 76 -7.89 4.55 -12.04
CA ALA A 76 -6.58 4.17 -12.56
C ALA A 76 -5.57 3.99 -11.43
N LEU A 77 -4.77 2.91 -11.52
CA LEU A 77 -3.58 2.67 -10.70
C LEU A 77 -2.41 2.44 -11.65
N GLY A 78 -1.49 3.40 -11.72
CA GLY A 78 -0.42 3.38 -12.70
C GLY A 78 -0.99 3.32 -14.11
N SER A 79 -0.66 2.25 -14.85
CA SER A 79 -1.16 2.00 -16.20
C SER A 79 -2.43 1.13 -16.26
N ARG A 80 -2.95 0.66 -15.12
CA ARG A 80 -4.11 -0.24 -15.06
C ARG A 80 -5.39 0.55 -14.82
N LEU A 81 -6.46 0.15 -15.52
CA LEU A 81 -7.80 0.72 -15.39
C LEU A 81 -8.73 -0.25 -14.67
N TYR A 82 -9.55 0.30 -13.77
CA TYR A 82 -10.51 -0.43 -12.96
C TYR A 82 -11.92 0.12 -13.21
N PRO A 83 -12.65 -0.45 -14.20
CA PRO A 83 -14.05 -0.11 -14.41
C PRO A 83 -14.90 -0.69 -13.28
N ASN A 84 -15.87 0.10 -12.82
CA ASN A 84 -16.84 -0.30 -11.81
C ASN A 84 -18.25 0.01 -12.31
N GLU A 85 -19.18 -0.92 -12.10
CA GLU A 85 -20.55 -0.82 -12.63
C GLU A 85 -21.33 0.39 -12.08
N LYS A 86 -21.00 0.84 -10.86
CA LYS A 86 -21.64 2.01 -10.26
C LYS A 86 -20.84 3.27 -10.60
N PRO A 87 -21.50 4.37 -11.05
CA PRO A 87 -20.87 5.67 -11.11
C PRO A 87 -20.71 6.23 -9.69
N ASN A 88 -19.88 7.26 -9.54
CA ASN A 88 -19.76 8.03 -8.29
C ASN A 88 -19.37 7.24 -7.03
N ILE A 89 -18.76 6.06 -7.17
CA ILE A 89 -18.18 5.36 -6.01
C ILE A 89 -17.05 6.20 -5.41
N THR A 90 -16.89 6.13 -4.10
CA THR A 90 -15.80 6.80 -3.37
C THR A 90 -14.45 6.12 -3.65
N PHE A 91 -13.34 6.80 -3.35
CA PHE A 91 -12.01 6.20 -3.45
C PHE A 91 -11.89 4.93 -2.60
N HIS A 92 -12.45 4.94 -1.39
CA HIS A 92 -12.45 3.80 -0.47
C HIS A 92 -13.20 2.58 -1.05
N GLU A 93 -14.37 2.79 -1.66
CA GLU A 93 -15.11 1.71 -2.32
C GLU A 93 -14.35 1.17 -3.54
N PHE A 94 -13.71 2.06 -4.30
CA PHE A 94 -12.83 1.65 -5.39
C PHE A 94 -11.67 0.78 -4.89
N LEU A 95 -10.97 1.17 -3.81
CA LEU A 95 -9.87 0.38 -3.25
C LEU A 95 -10.31 -1.05 -2.92
N LEU A 96 -11.48 -1.21 -2.27
CA LEU A 96 -12.02 -2.53 -1.93
C LEU A 96 -12.39 -3.34 -3.18
N SER A 97 -12.94 -2.69 -4.21
CA SER A 97 -13.23 -3.33 -5.51
C SER A 97 -11.94 -3.80 -6.20
N ALA A 98 -10.91 -2.95 -6.23
CA ALA A 98 -9.60 -3.30 -6.77
C ALA A 98 -8.98 -4.49 -6.02
N LEU A 99 -8.99 -4.47 -4.68
CA LEU A 99 -8.52 -5.59 -3.86
C LEU A 99 -9.26 -6.89 -4.21
N ALA A 100 -10.59 -6.85 -4.32
CA ALA A 100 -11.37 -8.04 -4.68
C ALA A 100 -11.01 -8.58 -6.08
N GLN A 101 -10.72 -7.70 -7.04
CA GLN A 101 -10.25 -8.10 -8.38
C GLN A 101 -8.88 -8.78 -8.30
N GLU A 102 -7.92 -8.24 -7.54
CA GLU A 102 -6.59 -8.84 -7.41
C GLU A 102 -6.61 -10.16 -6.60
N LEU A 103 -7.49 -10.29 -5.61
CA LEU A 103 -7.71 -11.55 -4.90
C LEU A 103 -8.35 -12.61 -5.80
N GLY A 104 -9.01 -12.23 -6.88
CA GLY A 104 -9.55 -13.14 -7.87
C GLY A 104 -10.92 -13.71 -7.50
N LYS A 105 -11.81 -13.72 -8.49
CA LYS A 105 -13.22 -14.05 -8.35
C LYS A 105 -13.47 -15.45 -7.77
N GLU A 106 -12.73 -16.46 -8.24
CA GLU A 106 -12.91 -17.84 -7.78
C GLU A 106 -12.64 -18.00 -6.28
N TRP A 107 -11.57 -17.38 -5.78
CA TRP A 107 -11.25 -17.41 -4.35
C TRP A 107 -12.30 -16.66 -3.53
N ILE A 108 -12.78 -15.51 -4.00
CA ILE A 108 -13.85 -14.77 -3.31
C ILE A 108 -15.13 -15.62 -3.21
N LEU A 109 -15.55 -16.27 -4.29
CA LEU A 109 -16.74 -17.12 -4.31
C LEU A 109 -16.60 -18.35 -3.38
N ASP A 110 -15.43 -18.99 -3.36
CA ASP A 110 -15.13 -20.06 -2.41
C ASP A 110 -15.32 -19.61 -0.95
N GLN A 111 -14.83 -18.41 -0.61
CA GLN A 111 -14.98 -17.87 0.73
C GLN A 111 -16.42 -17.47 1.06
N GLU A 112 -17.18 -16.97 0.09
CA GLU A 112 -18.59 -16.61 0.29
C GLU A 112 -19.46 -17.83 0.62
N ASN A 113 -19.11 -19.01 0.09
CA ASN A 113 -19.78 -20.30 0.37
C ASN A 113 -19.48 -20.88 1.77
N LYS A 114 -18.53 -20.32 2.51
CA LYS A 114 -18.15 -20.76 3.87
C LYS A 114 -18.93 -20.00 4.94
N THR A 115 -19.10 -20.63 6.12
CA THR A 115 -19.62 -19.91 7.31
C THR A 115 -18.63 -18.83 7.74
N LEU A 116 -19.09 -17.84 8.52
CA LEU A 116 -18.25 -16.72 8.94
C LEU A 116 -16.98 -17.19 9.68
N GLU A 117 -17.08 -18.22 10.50
CA GLU A 117 -16.00 -18.79 11.30
C GLU A 117 -14.93 -19.45 10.43
N GLN A 118 -15.38 -20.12 9.36
CA GLN A 118 -14.55 -20.84 8.39
C GLN A 118 -13.92 -19.93 7.33
N ARG A 119 -14.37 -18.67 7.22
CA ARG A 119 -13.81 -17.71 6.26
C ARG A 119 -12.39 -17.30 6.65
N HIS A 120 -11.59 -17.05 5.61
CA HIS A 120 -10.31 -16.37 5.69
C HIS A 120 -10.47 -14.99 6.35
N PHE A 121 -9.44 -14.51 7.05
CA PHE A 121 -9.51 -13.29 7.85
C PHE A 121 -9.90 -12.06 7.02
N ILE A 122 -9.36 -11.93 5.80
CA ILE A 122 -9.76 -10.85 4.86
C ILE A 122 -11.28 -10.84 4.64
N MET A 123 -11.90 -12.00 4.50
CA MET A 123 -13.33 -12.13 4.24
C MET A 123 -14.18 -11.94 5.50
N LYS A 124 -13.64 -12.25 6.68
CA LYS A 124 -14.21 -11.80 7.96
C LYS A 124 -14.20 -10.28 8.05
N CYS A 125 -13.08 -9.63 7.74
CA CYS A 125 -12.99 -8.17 7.72
C CYS A 125 -13.98 -7.55 6.72
N HIS A 126 -14.15 -8.14 5.54
CA HIS A 126 -15.12 -7.68 4.54
C HIS A 126 -16.56 -7.82 5.02
N HIS A 127 -16.90 -8.90 5.75
CA HIS A 127 -18.20 -9.05 6.38
C HIS A 127 -18.45 -7.94 7.42
N TYR A 128 -17.54 -7.75 8.38
CA TYR A 128 -17.68 -6.72 9.41
C TYR A 128 -17.66 -5.30 8.85
N TYR A 129 -16.88 -5.04 7.79
CA TYR A 129 -16.94 -3.77 7.06
C TYR A 129 -18.34 -3.46 6.52
N LYS A 130 -19.05 -4.46 5.97
CA LYS A 130 -20.43 -4.27 5.51
C LYS A 130 -21.38 -3.98 6.66
N GLU A 131 -21.22 -4.66 7.79
CA GLU A 131 -22.03 -4.41 8.99
C GLU A 131 -21.79 -3.00 9.54
N TRP A 132 -20.52 -2.62 9.73
CA TRP A 132 -20.11 -1.28 10.15
C TRP A 132 -20.70 -0.21 9.22
N LYS A 133 -20.48 -0.36 7.90
CA LYS A 133 -21.02 0.58 6.89
C LYS A 133 -22.55 0.72 6.99
N ASN A 134 -23.28 -0.39 7.13
CA ASN A 134 -24.74 -0.38 7.20
C ASN A 134 -25.28 0.21 8.50
N LYS A 135 -24.57 0.04 9.62
CA LYS A 135 -24.90 0.66 10.90
C LYS A 135 -24.73 2.18 10.81
N GLU A 136 -23.59 2.63 10.31
CA GLU A 136 -23.26 4.06 10.22
C GLU A 136 -24.07 4.80 9.14
N ASN A 137 -24.45 4.14 8.05
CA ASN A 137 -25.38 4.67 7.03
C ASN A 137 -26.73 5.16 7.62
N LYS A 138 -27.11 4.76 8.83
CA LYS A 138 -28.36 5.16 9.49
C LYS A 138 -28.27 6.53 10.19
N HIS A 139 -27.11 7.18 10.20
CA HIS A 139 -26.90 8.52 10.75
C HIS A 139 -26.63 9.55 9.64
N PRO A 140 -27.64 10.01 8.87
CA PRO A 140 -27.49 11.12 7.94
C PRO A 140 -27.48 12.43 8.75
N GLU A 141 -26.38 12.75 9.42
CA GLU A 141 -26.23 14.05 10.07
C GLU A 141 -25.84 15.11 9.05
N ASP A 142 -26.82 15.51 8.22
CA ASP A 142 -27.12 16.90 7.85
C ASP A 142 -28.30 16.92 6.85
N PRO A 143 -29.53 17.30 7.28
CA PRO A 143 -30.68 17.45 6.38
C PRO A 143 -30.52 18.58 5.33
N ASN A 144 -29.48 19.41 5.40
CA ASN A 144 -29.13 20.40 4.38
C ASN A 144 -28.03 19.95 3.41
N ASN A 145 -27.47 18.74 3.60
CA ASN A 145 -26.43 18.22 2.72
C ASN A 145 -27.01 17.19 1.75
N ASN A 146 -27.19 17.58 0.49
CA ASN A 146 -27.62 16.69 -0.60
C ASN A 146 -26.56 15.62 -0.96
N GLU A 147 -25.40 15.58 -0.29
CA GLU A 147 -24.40 14.55 -0.50
C GLU A 147 -24.73 13.27 0.28
N THR A 148 -24.92 12.17 -0.44
CA THR A 148 -25.09 10.81 0.11
C THR A 148 -23.80 10.22 0.70
N ILE A 149 -22.81 11.07 1.01
CA ILE A 149 -21.44 10.71 1.38
C ILE A 149 -21.21 11.08 2.84
N TRP A 150 -20.72 10.13 3.62
CA TRP A 150 -20.38 10.31 5.03
C TRP A 150 -18.93 9.87 5.32
N SER A 151 -18.42 10.25 6.47
CA SER A 151 -17.09 9.87 6.99
C SER A 151 -17.21 9.45 8.44
N ASN A 152 -16.54 8.37 8.81
CA ASN A 152 -16.46 7.91 10.20
C ASN A 152 -15.12 7.20 10.46
N VAL A 153 -14.73 7.06 11.73
CA VAL A 153 -13.55 6.30 12.12
C VAL A 153 -13.86 4.79 11.97
N PRO A 154 -13.09 4.04 11.19
CA PRO A 154 -13.35 2.62 10.98
C PRO A 154 -13.06 1.81 12.24
N ASP A 155 -13.76 0.70 12.42
CA ASP A 155 -13.38 -0.33 13.40
C ASP A 155 -12.11 -1.09 12.97
N GLY A 156 -11.57 -1.92 13.86
CA GLY A 156 -10.36 -2.71 13.62
C GLY A 156 -10.42 -3.61 12.36
N TYR A 157 -11.57 -4.26 12.12
CA TYR A 157 -11.78 -5.09 10.94
C TYR A 157 -11.81 -4.26 9.65
N SER A 158 -12.59 -3.19 9.63
CA SER A 158 -12.71 -2.26 8.51
C SER A 158 -11.36 -1.62 8.20
N LYS A 159 -10.62 -1.20 9.24
CA LYS A 159 -9.29 -0.62 9.09
C LYS A 159 -8.28 -1.62 8.54
N SER A 160 -8.31 -2.87 9.00
CA SER A 160 -7.46 -3.95 8.49
C SER A 160 -7.67 -4.15 6.98
N LEU A 161 -8.93 -4.17 6.55
CA LEU A 161 -9.31 -4.38 5.15
C LEU A 161 -8.93 -3.20 4.26
N ILE A 162 -9.33 -1.97 4.63
CA ILE A 162 -9.10 -0.79 3.80
C ILE A 162 -7.60 -0.49 3.72
N SER A 163 -6.84 -0.68 4.81
CA SER A 163 -5.38 -0.52 4.77
C SER A 163 -4.72 -1.52 3.82
N LEU A 164 -5.16 -2.80 3.84
CA LEU A 164 -4.68 -3.81 2.88
C LEU A 164 -5.01 -3.40 1.44
N ALA A 165 -6.22 -2.94 1.19
CA ALA A 165 -6.65 -2.50 -0.14
C ALA A 165 -5.81 -1.30 -0.63
N PHE A 166 -5.48 -0.37 0.27
CA PHE A 166 -4.64 0.77 -0.08
C PHE A 166 -3.17 0.39 -0.30
N ASP A 167 -2.64 -0.56 0.48
CA ASP A 167 -1.30 -1.12 0.24
C ASP A 167 -1.21 -1.72 -1.17
N PHE A 168 -2.20 -2.54 -1.56
CA PHE A 168 -2.33 -3.08 -2.92
C PHE A 168 -2.35 -1.97 -3.96
N ALA A 169 -3.18 -0.93 -3.74
CA ALA A 169 -3.31 0.16 -4.69
C ALA A 169 -1.99 0.92 -4.89
N CYS A 170 -1.25 1.19 -3.81
CA CYS A 170 0.06 1.84 -3.88
C CYS A 170 1.06 0.98 -4.66
N ILE A 171 1.14 -0.32 -4.36
CA ILE A 171 2.04 -1.26 -5.05
C ILE A 171 1.69 -1.34 -6.53
N ILE A 172 0.42 -1.54 -6.89
CA ILE A 172 -0.01 -1.62 -8.29
C ILE A 172 0.28 -0.31 -9.01
N HIS A 173 0.09 0.83 -8.35
CA HIS A 173 0.37 2.14 -8.95
C HIS A 173 1.84 2.28 -9.34
N ILE A 174 2.76 1.79 -8.50
CA ILE A 174 4.20 2.01 -8.67
C ILE A 174 4.91 0.88 -9.41
N ASN A 175 4.51 -0.35 -9.15
CA ASN A 175 5.10 -1.59 -9.66
C ASN A 175 4.24 -2.28 -10.72
N GLY A 176 3.05 -1.77 -11.03
CA GLY A 176 2.12 -2.31 -12.02
C GLY A 176 1.30 -3.50 -11.52
N GLN A 177 1.82 -4.27 -10.56
CA GLN A 177 1.15 -5.44 -9.98
C GLN A 177 1.72 -5.78 -8.61
N VAL A 178 0.91 -6.48 -7.81
CA VAL A 178 1.41 -7.25 -6.66
C VAL A 178 1.83 -8.63 -7.18
N PRO A 179 3.00 -9.17 -6.79
CA PRO A 179 3.44 -10.50 -7.22
C PRO A 179 2.42 -11.60 -6.94
N LYS A 180 2.38 -12.63 -7.80
CA LYS A 180 1.41 -13.72 -7.60
C LYS A 180 1.76 -14.55 -6.35
N GLN A 181 3.04 -14.80 -6.11
CA GLN A 181 3.48 -15.64 -4.99
C GLN A 181 3.06 -15.06 -3.63
N ILE A 182 3.19 -13.75 -3.44
CA ILE A 182 2.76 -13.08 -2.20
C ILE A 182 1.23 -13.06 -2.07
N ILE A 183 0.47 -12.93 -3.17
CA ILE A 183 -1.00 -13.05 -3.17
C ILE A 183 -1.42 -14.49 -2.80
N ASP A 184 -0.75 -15.50 -3.34
CA ASP A 184 -1.06 -16.90 -3.05
C ASP A 184 -0.84 -17.20 -1.55
N ARG A 185 0.28 -16.73 -0.98
CA ARG A 185 0.54 -16.82 0.47
C ARG A 185 -0.48 -16.03 1.31
N LEU A 186 -0.91 -14.85 0.84
CA LEU A 186 -1.92 -14.02 1.50
C LEU A 186 -3.30 -14.71 1.57
N LYS A 187 -3.55 -15.73 0.76
CA LYS A 187 -4.82 -16.47 0.73
C LYS A 187 -4.82 -17.72 1.63
N LEU A 188 -3.66 -18.10 2.16
CA LEU A 188 -3.52 -19.29 3.01
C LEU A 188 -4.11 -19.03 4.40
N MET A 189 -4.69 -20.07 4.99
CA MET A 189 -5.27 -20.03 6.34
C MET A 189 -4.26 -20.55 7.37
N ASP A 190 -3.02 -20.12 7.28
CA ASP A 190 -1.92 -20.50 8.17
C ASP A 190 -0.97 -19.31 8.41
N SER A 191 0.21 -19.60 8.98
CA SER A 191 1.24 -18.61 9.28
C SER A 191 1.77 -17.79 8.11
N ASN A 192 1.64 -18.29 6.88
CA ASN A 192 2.06 -17.59 5.67
C ASN A 192 1.24 -16.31 5.44
N TYR A 193 -0.02 -16.29 5.87
CA TYR A 193 -0.88 -15.11 5.78
C TYR A 193 -0.23 -13.91 6.46
N GLN A 194 0.26 -14.10 7.69
CA GLN A 194 0.76 -12.99 8.49
C GLN A 194 2.06 -12.43 7.90
N GLY A 195 2.98 -13.30 7.47
CA GLY A 195 4.19 -12.89 6.77
C GLY A 195 3.88 -12.13 5.48
N ALA A 196 3.01 -12.69 4.63
CA ALA A 196 2.64 -12.06 3.35
C ALA A 196 1.91 -10.73 3.56
N ARG A 197 1.00 -10.64 4.54
CA ARG A 197 0.31 -9.40 4.90
C ARG A 197 1.30 -8.30 5.32
N TYR A 198 2.35 -8.68 6.04
CA TYR A 198 3.38 -7.75 6.50
C TYR A 198 4.32 -7.32 5.37
N GLU A 199 4.77 -8.25 4.52
CA GLU A 199 5.53 -7.92 3.32
C GLU A 199 4.76 -6.96 2.40
N ILE A 200 3.45 -7.17 2.20
CA ILE A 200 2.59 -6.25 1.44
C ILE A 200 2.48 -4.88 2.12
N MET A 201 2.40 -4.84 3.46
CA MET A 201 2.39 -3.60 4.23
C MET A 201 3.69 -2.80 4.02
N VAL A 202 4.85 -3.47 4.12
CA VAL A 202 6.16 -2.86 3.89
C VAL A 202 6.29 -2.38 2.45
N ALA A 203 5.88 -3.19 1.48
CA ALA A 203 5.86 -2.80 0.08
C ALA A 203 4.93 -1.60 -0.18
N GLY A 204 3.78 -1.54 0.50
CA GLY A 204 2.84 -0.42 0.49
C GLY A 204 3.48 0.87 1.01
N ILE A 205 4.18 0.81 2.16
CA ILE A 205 4.95 1.94 2.73
C ILE A 205 5.99 2.45 1.72
N LEU A 206 6.81 1.54 1.17
CA LEU A 206 7.85 1.91 0.21
C LEU A 206 7.26 2.48 -1.09
N SER A 207 6.13 1.95 -1.55
CA SER A 207 5.42 2.46 -2.73
C SER A 207 4.85 3.86 -2.47
N ARG A 208 4.33 4.16 -1.27
CA ARG A 208 3.91 5.52 -0.89
C ARG A 208 5.07 6.51 -0.96
N MET A 209 6.32 6.06 -0.75
CA MET A 209 7.52 6.89 -0.89
C MET A 209 7.98 7.10 -2.34
N ASP A 210 7.22 6.61 -3.33
CA ASP A 210 7.56 6.53 -4.75
C ASP A 210 8.75 5.59 -5.06
N CYS A 211 9.15 4.74 -4.12
CA CYS A 211 10.27 3.82 -4.35
C CYS A 211 9.89 2.73 -5.34
N LYS A 212 10.83 2.32 -6.21
CA LYS A 212 10.68 1.13 -7.06
C LYS A 212 11.16 -0.11 -6.32
N LEU A 213 10.35 -1.17 -6.37
CA LEU A 213 10.64 -2.44 -5.70
C LEU A 213 11.00 -3.52 -6.73
N GLU A 214 12.08 -4.25 -6.48
CA GLU A 214 12.37 -5.54 -7.11
C GLU A 214 12.15 -6.63 -6.05
N TYR A 215 11.18 -7.52 -6.30
CA TYR A 215 10.84 -8.63 -5.42
C TYR A 215 11.81 -9.79 -5.67
N LEU A 216 12.62 -10.13 -4.68
CA LEU A 216 13.71 -11.08 -4.89
C LEU A 216 13.21 -12.53 -5.02
N ASP A 217 12.11 -12.89 -4.36
CA ASP A 217 11.40 -14.17 -4.59
C ASP A 217 11.04 -14.36 -6.08
N GLU A 218 10.49 -13.32 -6.71
CA GLU A 218 10.12 -13.37 -8.13
C GLU A 218 11.34 -13.36 -9.06
N LYS A 219 12.41 -12.66 -8.68
CA LYS A 219 13.68 -12.65 -9.42
C LYS A 219 14.27 -14.04 -9.50
N TYR A 220 14.24 -14.78 -8.40
CA TYR A 220 14.88 -16.08 -8.27
C TYR A 220 13.95 -17.27 -8.50
N LYS A 221 12.67 -17.06 -8.83
CA LYS A 221 11.67 -18.13 -9.00
C LYS A 221 12.01 -19.20 -10.04
N HIS A 222 12.86 -18.89 -11.02
CA HIS A 222 13.28 -19.82 -12.08
C HIS A 222 14.64 -20.47 -11.80
N GLU A 223 15.27 -20.13 -10.69
CA GLU A 223 16.54 -20.74 -10.32
C GLU A 223 16.33 -22.14 -9.75
N LYS A 224 17.22 -23.07 -10.10
CA LYS A 224 17.17 -24.46 -9.60
C LYS A 224 17.33 -24.53 -8.08
N LYS A 225 18.01 -23.55 -7.50
CA LYS A 225 18.21 -23.39 -6.06
C LYS A 225 18.13 -21.90 -5.76
N THR A 226 17.00 -21.46 -5.24
CA THR A 226 16.81 -20.08 -4.78
C THR A 226 17.88 -19.77 -3.72
N PRO A 227 18.76 -18.77 -3.95
CA PRO A 227 19.68 -18.33 -2.92
C PRO A 227 18.88 -17.76 -1.75
N LYS A 228 19.48 -17.74 -0.55
CA LYS A 228 18.91 -16.87 0.48
C LYS A 228 18.98 -15.43 -0.04
N HIS A 229 17.91 -14.68 0.16
CA HIS A 229 17.82 -13.28 -0.20
C HIS A 229 16.91 -12.56 0.81
N ASN A 230 17.01 -11.23 0.83
CA ASN A 230 16.04 -10.40 1.52
C ASN A 230 14.75 -10.27 0.69
N GLU A 231 13.73 -9.59 1.22
CA GLU A 231 12.43 -9.49 0.54
C GLU A 231 12.48 -8.60 -0.72
N PHE A 232 13.09 -7.42 -0.59
CA PHE A 232 13.09 -6.41 -1.64
C PHE A 232 14.48 -5.80 -1.88
N LEU A 233 14.81 -5.57 -3.15
CA LEU A 233 15.75 -4.51 -3.52
C LEU A 233 14.95 -3.26 -3.88
N VAL A 234 15.23 -2.15 -3.21
CA VAL A 234 14.47 -0.91 -3.31
C VAL A 234 15.33 0.18 -3.91
N THR A 235 14.76 0.99 -4.81
CA THR A 235 15.41 2.18 -5.36
C THR A 235 14.53 3.40 -5.22
N ASP A 236 15.02 4.44 -4.54
CA ASP A 236 14.37 5.74 -4.50
C ASP A 236 14.62 6.50 -5.81
N PRO A 237 13.59 6.83 -6.61
CA PRO A 237 13.79 7.42 -7.93
C PRO A 237 14.36 8.84 -7.87
N SER A 238 14.17 9.56 -6.76
CA SER A 238 14.63 10.95 -6.61
C SER A 238 16.14 11.05 -6.35
N THR A 239 16.68 10.16 -5.52
CA THR A 239 18.11 10.13 -5.15
C THR A 239 18.90 9.09 -5.93
N LYS A 240 18.21 8.15 -6.60
CA LYS A 240 18.78 6.93 -7.19
C LYS A 240 19.46 6.01 -6.16
N PHE A 241 19.26 6.26 -4.88
CA PHE A 241 19.82 5.45 -3.81
C PHE A 241 19.08 4.13 -3.72
N SER A 242 19.83 3.03 -3.65
CA SER A 242 19.29 1.68 -3.53
C SER A 242 19.63 1.06 -2.17
N PHE A 243 18.69 0.30 -1.62
CA PHE A 243 18.86 -0.39 -0.35
C PHE A 243 18.09 -1.72 -0.37
N SER A 244 18.61 -2.70 0.36
CA SER A 244 17.96 -3.99 0.58
C SER A 244 17.03 -3.91 1.79
N VAL A 245 15.88 -4.57 1.71
CA VAL A 245 14.86 -4.58 2.77
C VAL A 245 14.52 -6.00 3.19
N GLU A 246 14.58 -6.24 4.49
CA GLU A 246 14.02 -7.43 5.14
C GLU A 246 12.73 -7.08 5.87
N ALA A 247 11.68 -7.89 5.71
CA ALA A 247 10.45 -7.75 6.48
C ALA A 247 10.20 -9.00 7.33
N LYS A 248 10.21 -8.84 8.66
CA LYS A 248 9.92 -9.94 9.60
C LYS A 248 8.68 -9.62 10.42
N SER A 249 7.67 -10.48 10.34
CA SER A 249 6.49 -10.36 11.20
C SER A 249 6.51 -11.34 12.37
N LYS A 250 6.08 -10.88 13.54
CA LYS A 250 6.02 -11.70 14.75
C LYS A 250 4.75 -12.54 14.78
N VAL A 251 4.86 -13.82 14.47
CA VAL A 251 3.75 -14.79 14.62
C VAL A 251 3.40 -15.04 16.09
N ARG A 252 2.10 -15.11 16.41
CA ARG A 252 1.56 -15.30 17.76
C ARG A 252 0.43 -16.33 17.77
N LYS A 253 0.50 -17.30 18.68
CA LYS A 253 -0.53 -18.35 18.83
C LYS A 253 -1.91 -17.74 19.11
N GLY A 254 -2.94 -18.27 18.46
CA GLY A 254 -4.32 -17.82 18.59
C GLY A 254 -4.61 -16.44 17.98
N VAL A 255 -3.69 -15.89 17.18
CA VAL A 255 -3.86 -14.61 16.49
C VAL A 255 -3.99 -14.86 14.99
N LEU A 256 -4.99 -14.26 14.36
CA LEU A 256 -5.29 -14.43 12.93
C LEU A 256 -5.51 -15.92 12.56
N HIS A 257 -4.62 -16.50 11.76
CA HIS A 257 -4.69 -17.88 11.29
C HIS A 257 -3.77 -18.84 12.06
N GLU A 258 -3.19 -18.38 13.17
CA GLU A 258 -2.33 -19.20 14.01
C GLU A 258 -3.12 -20.05 14.99
N GLU A 259 -2.81 -21.34 14.99
CA GLU A 259 -3.37 -22.28 15.95
C GLU A 259 -2.94 -21.97 17.40
N GLY A 260 -3.80 -22.39 18.34
CA GLY A 260 -3.58 -22.23 19.77
C GLY A 260 -4.42 -21.11 20.38
N GLN A 261 -4.05 -20.72 21.60
CA GLN A 261 -4.77 -19.71 22.37
C GLN A 261 -3.85 -18.52 22.67
N ILE A 262 -4.47 -17.35 22.74
CA ILE A 262 -3.79 -16.12 23.14
C ILE A 262 -3.35 -16.26 24.60
N ILE A 263 -2.06 -16.03 24.84
CA ILE A 263 -1.49 -15.95 26.18
C ILE A 263 -1.14 -14.47 26.44
N PRO A 264 -1.92 -13.72 27.24
CA PRO A 264 -1.82 -12.26 27.31
C PRO A 264 -0.42 -11.71 27.56
N TYR A 265 0.33 -12.24 28.53
CA TYR A 265 1.68 -11.74 28.83
C TYR A 265 2.66 -11.92 27.65
N GLN A 266 2.44 -12.91 26.78
CA GLN A 266 3.31 -13.15 25.63
C GLN A 266 3.10 -12.11 24.53
N LEU A 267 1.94 -11.43 24.50
CA LEU A 267 1.59 -10.45 23.48
C LEU A 267 2.50 -9.22 23.47
N TRP A 268 3.19 -8.90 24.57
CA TRP A 268 4.13 -7.77 24.65
C TRP A 268 5.60 -8.19 24.80
N ASN A 269 5.86 -9.49 24.90
CA ASN A 269 7.22 -10.03 25.00
C ASN A 269 7.86 -10.24 23.62
N ASN A 270 9.20 -10.25 23.61
CA ASN A 270 10.02 -10.57 22.43
C ASN A 270 9.82 -9.65 21.21
N ALA A 271 9.47 -8.39 21.42
CA ALA A 271 9.31 -7.39 20.35
C ALA A 271 10.57 -7.23 19.46
N THR A 272 11.75 -7.61 19.96
CA THR A 272 13.03 -7.50 19.24
C THR A 272 13.44 -8.80 18.53
N LYS A 273 12.67 -9.89 18.68
CA LYS A 273 12.97 -11.16 18.01
C LYS A 273 12.97 -11.02 16.47
N PRO A 274 11.98 -10.38 15.83
CA PRO A 274 12.00 -10.22 14.36
C PRO A 274 13.26 -9.52 13.85
N TYR A 275 13.71 -8.45 14.55
CA TYR A 275 14.99 -7.81 14.24
C TYR A 275 16.18 -8.75 14.41
N LYS A 276 16.24 -9.52 15.51
CA LYS A 276 17.32 -10.50 15.75
C LYS A 276 17.34 -11.58 14.67
N ASP A 277 16.18 -12.07 14.26
CA ASP A 277 16.06 -13.08 13.21
C ASP A 277 16.57 -12.49 11.87
N ALA A 278 16.20 -11.26 11.53
CA ALA A 278 16.68 -10.56 10.33
C ALA A 278 18.21 -10.40 10.25
N ILE A 279 18.89 -10.10 11.37
CA ILE A 279 20.36 -9.97 11.38
C ILE A 279 21.09 -11.32 11.46
N ASN A 280 20.40 -12.38 11.88
CA ASN A 280 20.96 -13.73 11.93
C ASN A 280 20.75 -14.52 10.63
N ASP A 281 19.74 -14.18 9.84
CA ASP A 281 19.41 -14.87 8.59
C ASP A 281 20.40 -14.53 7.47
N GLN A 282 20.37 -13.29 6.98
CA GLN A 282 21.26 -12.80 5.95
C GLN A 282 21.36 -11.28 5.99
N ILE A 283 22.59 -10.80 6.15
CA ILE A 283 22.91 -9.38 5.94
C ILE A 283 23.42 -9.26 4.50
N PRO A 284 22.82 -8.39 3.68
CA PRO A 284 23.26 -8.20 2.31
C PRO A 284 24.64 -7.56 2.25
N GLU A 285 25.44 -7.97 1.28
CA GLU A 285 26.77 -7.39 1.06
C GLU A 285 26.68 -6.15 0.19
N ASN A 286 27.56 -5.17 0.45
CA ASN A 286 27.79 -4.01 -0.42
C ASN A 286 26.57 -3.11 -0.70
N ILE A 287 25.57 -3.11 0.19
CA ILE A 287 24.39 -2.27 0.06
C ILE A 287 23.84 -1.87 1.44
N ALA A 288 23.17 -0.71 1.51
CA ALA A 288 22.41 -0.31 2.68
C ALA A 288 21.32 -1.33 3.01
N TYR A 289 21.14 -1.61 4.30
CA TYR A 289 20.23 -2.65 4.79
C TYR A 289 19.18 -2.06 5.73
N VAL A 290 17.90 -2.21 5.40
CA VAL A 290 16.78 -1.71 6.20
C VAL A 290 15.94 -2.88 6.67
N VAL A 291 15.74 -2.99 7.98
CA VAL A 291 14.93 -4.06 8.58
C VAL A 291 13.59 -3.51 9.03
N PHE A 292 12.50 -4.10 8.55
CA PHE A 292 11.15 -3.92 9.08
C PHE A 292 10.80 -5.07 10.03
N ALA A 293 10.50 -4.72 11.27
CA ALA A 293 10.18 -5.65 12.34
C ALA A 293 8.78 -5.39 12.90
N ASP A 294 7.86 -6.33 12.67
CA ASP A 294 6.52 -6.25 13.22
C ASP A 294 6.52 -6.65 14.70
N VAL A 295 6.04 -5.75 15.55
CA VAL A 295 5.84 -6.04 16.97
C VAL A 295 4.61 -6.94 17.16
N ASN A 296 3.58 -6.77 16.31
CA ASN A 296 2.31 -7.49 16.34
C ASN A 296 1.68 -7.57 17.75
N SER A 297 1.61 -6.47 18.49
CA SER A 297 1.05 -6.43 19.86
C SER A 297 -0.31 -5.72 19.88
N PRO A 298 -1.19 -6.06 20.84
CA PRO A 298 -2.40 -5.29 21.07
C PRO A 298 -2.06 -3.81 21.33
N PRO A 299 -2.84 -2.87 20.74
CA PRO A 299 -2.62 -1.45 20.94
C PRO A 299 -2.92 -1.06 22.39
N THR A 300 -2.18 -0.07 22.89
CA THR A 300 -2.36 0.53 24.22
C THR A 300 -2.52 2.05 24.06
N PRO A 301 -3.62 2.53 23.46
CA PRO A 301 -3.78 3.93 23.04
C PRO A 301 -3.62 4.93 24.19
N GLU A 302 -3.92 4.51 25.42
CA GLU A 302 -3.76 5.29 26.65
C GLU A 302 -2.29 5.56 27.04
N LEU A 303 -1.34 4.80 26.48
CA LEU A 303 0.08 4.96 26.76
C LEU A 303 0.78 5.76 25.65
N SER A 304 1.56 6.77 26.06
CA SER A 304 2.54 7.39 25.16
C SER A 304 3.60 6.38 24.72
N ILE A 305 4.22 6.61 23.56
CA ILE A 305 5.19 5.68 22.95
C ILE A 305 6.30 5.27 23.92
N GLU A 306 6.81 6.20 24.75
CA GLU A 306 7.89 5.97 25.71
C GLU A 306 7.48 5.04 26.86
N LYS A 307 6.18 5.00 27.17
CA LYS A 307 5.62 4.17 28.24
C LYS A 307 5.29 2.76 27.76
N LYS A 308 5.23 2.52 26.44
CA LYS A 308 4.85 1.22 25.88
C LYS A 308 5.89 0.13 26.19
N PRO A 309 5.47 -1.07 26.62
CA PRO A 309 6.39 -2.15 26.99
C PRO A 309 7.35 -2.56 25.86
N TYR A 310 6.84 -2.68 24.63
CA TYR A 310 7.67 -3.07 23.49
C TYR A 310 8.73 -2.00 23.16
N PHE A 311 8.39 -0.72 23.32
CA PHE A 311 9.31 0.39 23.07
C PHE A 311 10.48 0.39 24.05
N LYS A 312 10.19 0.22 25.35
CA LYS A 312 11.23 0.04 26.38
C LYS A 312 12.14 -1.13 26.03
N LYS A 313 11.57 -2.24 25.54
CA LYS A 313 12.36 -3.40 25.15
C LYS A 313 13.25 -3.16 23.94
N ILE A 314 12.78 -2.40 22.96
CA ILE A 314 13.57 -1.95 21.81
C ILE A 314 14.75 -1.11 22.33
N LEU A 315 14.49 -0.09 23.16
CA LEU A 315 15.55 0.76 23.72
C LEU A 315 16.60 -0.01 24.51
N GLU A 316 16.19 -0.92 25.40
CA GLU A 316 17.10 -1.81 26.13
C GLU A 316 17.95 -2.64 25.18
N ASN A 317 17.34 -3.26 24.18
CA ASN A 317 18.06 -4.08 23.21
C ASN A 317 19.06 -3.26 22.39
N ARG A 318 18.69 -2.02 22.02
CA ARG A 318 19.57 -1.11 21.28
C ARG A 318 20.73 -0.60 22.13
N LYS A 319 20.55 -0.35 23.43
CA LYS A 319 21.64 -0.01 24.36
C LYS A 319 22.63 -1.16 24.55
N ASN A 320 22.12 -2.39 24.56
CA ASN A 320 22.91 -3.59 24.83
C ASN A 320 23.45 -4.26 23.55
N THR A 321 23.17 -3.73 22.36
CA THR A 321 23.71 -4.28 21.11
C THR A 321 25.22 -4.02 21.05
N PRO A 322 26.06 -5.00 20.67
CA PRO A 322 27.50 -4.80 20.61
C PRO A 322 27.93 -3.89 19.46
N VAL A 323 27.08 -3.73 18.44
CA VAL A 323 27.29 -2.89 17.26
C VAL A 323 26.89 -1.42 17.51
N ASN A 324 26.92 -0.59 16.47
CA ASN A 324 26.63 0.85 16.53
C ASN A 324 27.61 1.62 17.44
N LYS A 325 28.91 1.35 17.28
CA LYS A 325 30.01 1.99 18.01
C LYS A 325 31.19 2.28 17.05
N PRO A 326 32.10 3.21 17.38
CA PRO A 326 33.35 3.35 16.64
C PRO A 326 34.08 2.00 16.54
N GLY A 327 34.45 1.60 15.33
CA GLY A 327 35.12 0.32 15.07
C GLY A 327 34.21 -0.93 15.04
N ASN A 328 32.94 -0.82 15.44
CA ASN A 328 31.95 -1.90 15.31
C ASN A 328 30.62 -1.36 14.77
N LEU A 329 30.57 -1.22 13.45
CA LEU A 329 29.46 -0.60 12.75
C LEU A 329 28.19 -1.47 12.79
N ASP A 330 27.03 -0.83 12.88
CA ASP A 330 25.75 -1.51 12.72
C ASP A 330 25.59 -1.96 11.26
N PRO A 331 25.28 -3.24 11.00
CA PRO A 331 25.00 -3.69 9.64
C PRO A 331 23.74 -3.05 9.06
N CYS A 332 22.79 -2.63 9.90
CA CYS A 332 21.58 -1.96 9.45
C CYS A 332 21.83 -0.46 9.25
N SER A 333 21.33 0.06 8.15
CA SER A 333 21.23 1.49 7.86
C SER A 333 20.02 2.13 8.54
N ALA A 334 18.94 1.36 8.71
CA ALA A 334 17.78 1.73 9.52
C ALA A 334 17.05 0.48 10.02
N ILE A 335 16.34 0.62 11.13
CA ILE A 335 15.43 -0.41 11.65
C ILE A 335 14.07 0.25 11.90
N VAL A 336 13.02 -0.31 11.32
CA VAL A 336 11.65 0.17 11.47
C VAL A 336 10.88 -0.86 12.29
N TYR A 337 10.49 -0.49 13.50
CA TYR A 337 9.54 -1.30 14.27
C TYR A 337 8.15 -0.76 14.03
N THR A 338 7.22 -1.62 13.63
CA THR A 338 5.80 -1.26 13.41
C THR A 338 4.90 -2.04 14.34
N ASN A 339 3.77 -1.45 14.72
CA ASN A 339 2.71 -2.13 15.45
C ASN A 339 1.32 -1.75 14.88
N TYR A 340 1.11 -2.03 13.58
CA TYR A 340 -0.15 -1.71 12.87
C TYR A 340 -1.16 -2.86 13.02
N SER A 341 -1.47 -3.19 14.26
CA SER A 341 -2.13 -4.45 14.64
C SER A 341 -3.65 -4.30 14.82
N TYR A 342 -4.33 -3.69 13.85
CA TYR A 342 -5.77 -3.38 13.92
C TYR A 342 -6.66 -4.61 14.16
N HIS A 343 -6.19 -5.80 13.79
CA HIS A 343 -6.89 -7.06 13.99
C HIS A 343 -7.19 -7.38 15.46
N TYR A 344 -6.43 -6.83 16.42
CA TYR A 344 -6.75 -6.96 17.85
C TYR A 344 -7.95 -6.12 18.29
N GLN A 345 -8.30 -5.09 17.53
CA GLN A 345 -9.37 -4.16 17.92
C GLN A 345 -10.75 -4.66 17.52
N THR A 346 -10.82 -5.60 16.56
CA THR A 346 -12.05 -6.24 16.08
C THR A 346 -13.11 -5.20 15.67
N GLN A 347 -14.25 -5.12 16.36
CA GLN A 347 -15.34 -4.17 16.10
C GLN A 347 -15.22 -2.88 16.91
N ASN A 348 -14.18 -2.72 17.73
CA ASN A 348 -13.89 -1.44 18.39
C ASN A 348 -13.24 -0.48 17.40
N GLU A 349 -13.44 0.82 17.64
CA GLU A 349 -12.83 1.89 16.87
C GLU A 349 -11.31 1.69 16.73
N SER A 350 -10.80 1.86 15.51
CA SER A 350 -9.38 1.67 15.22
C SER A 350 -8.54 2.80 15.82
N ASN A 351 -7.41 2.44 16.43
CA ASN A 351 -6.52 3.38 17.11
C ASN A 351 -5.45 3.89 16.15
N THR A 352 -4.69 4.87 16.62
CA THR A 352 -3.56 5.42 15.89
C THR A 352 -2.44 4.39 15.70
N ASN A 353 -1.67 4.62 14.64
CA ASN A 353 -0.56 3.79 14.25
C ASN A 353 0.68 4.04 15.10
N GLU A 354 1.40 2.96 15.38
CA GLU A 354 2.61 3.00 16.16
C GLU A 354 3.78 2.51 15.30
N ALA A 355 4.78 3.38 15.11
CA ALA A 355 6.02 3.01 14.47
C ALA A 355 7.21 3.70 15.15
N VAL A 356 8.36 3.06 15.10
CA VAL A 356 9.62 3.57 15.63
C VAL A 356 10.69 3.39 14.56
N LEU A 357 11.21 4.50 14.06
CA LEU A 357 12.36 4.50 13.16
C LEU A 357 13.64 4.67 13.98
N VAL A 358 14.53 3.68 13.90
CA VAL A 358 15.86 3.71 14.52
C VAL A 358 16.89 3.92 13.43
N ILE A 359 17.65 5.02 13.52
CA ILE A 359 18.81 5.31 12.66
C ILE A 359 20.08 5.12 13.50
N PRO A 360 20.91 4.10 13.23
CA PRO A 360 22.16 3.92 13.95
C PRO A 360 23.13 5.09 13.69
N GLN A 361 23.82 5.54 14.74
CA GLN A 361 24.83 6.60 14.65
C GLN A 361 26.06 6.13 13.85
N TYR A 362 26.43 4.86 13.99
CA TYR A 362 27.58 4.24 13.35
C TYR A 362 27.10 3.09 12.46
N ALA A 363 26.37 3.41 11.38
CA ALA A 363 25.92 2.43 10.40
C ALA A 363 27.01 2.12 9.36
N LYS A 364 27.05 0.88 8.86
CA LYS A 364 27.96 0.48 7.76
C LYS A 364 27.69 1.25 6.47
N TYR A 365 26.42 1.53 6.19
CA TYR A 365 25.97 2.38 5.10
C TYR A 365 24.94 3.37 5.64
N ILE A 366 25.05 4.63 5.24
CA ILE A 366 24.20 5.71 5.73
C ILE A 366 23.08 5.97 4.71
N LEU A 367 21.84 6.08 5.19
CA LEU A 367 20.73 6.50 4.33
C LEU A 367 20.81 8.01 4.04
N PRO A 368 20.48 8.46 2.82
CA PRO A 368 20.35 9.89 2.55
C PRO A 368 19.31 10.54 3.48
N GLU A 369 19.59 11.75 3.96
CA GLU A 369 18.70 12.49 4.86
C GLU A 369 17.28 12.64 4.29
N ALA A 370 17.18 12.97 2.99
CA ALA A 370 15.89 13.08 2.31
C ALA A 370 15.08 11.77 2.37
N LEU A 371 15.73 10.61 2.33
CA LEU A 371 15.07 9.30 2.43
C LEU A 371 14.62 9.03 3.87
N VAL A 372 15.42 9.41 4.87
CA VAL A 372 15.04 9.32 6.30
C VAL A 372 13.80 10.15 6.60
N ILE A 373 13.74 11.39 6.07
CA ILE A 373 12.56 12.26 6.20
C ILE A 373 11.34 11.62 5.53
N LYS A 374 11.48 11.08 4.31
CA LYS A 374 10.38 10.35 3.65
C LYS A 374 9.87 9.18 4.48
N PHE A 375 10.76 8.38 5.08
CA PHE A 375 10.37 7.31 5.99
C PHE A 375 9.55 7.85 7.17
N GLN A 376 10.03 8.87 7.86
CA GLN A 376 9.32 9.45 9.02
C GLN A 376 7.91 9.93 8.64
N HIS A 377 7.79 10.69 7.55
CA HIS A 377 6.49 11.17 7.05
C HIS A 377 5.56 10.00 6.69
N THR A 378 6.06 9.00 5.98
CA THR A 378 5.27 7.84 5.54
C THR A 378 4.81 6.98 6.70
N LEU A 379 5.67 6.73 7.68
CA LEU A 379 5.34 5.93 8.88
C LEU A 379 4.29 6.64 9.75
N ASN A 380 4.41 7.95 9.93
CA ASN A 380 3.44 8.75 10.68
C ASN A 380 2.09 8.83 9.95
N GLY A 381 2.13 8.92 8.62
CA GLY A 381 0.94 9.00 7.76
C GLY A 381 0.35 7.66 7.34
N TYR A 382 0.87 6.51 7.82
CA TYR A 382 0.48 5.21 7.28
C TYR A 382 -1.04 4.92 7.39
N SER A 383 -1.70 5.40 8.44
CA SER A 383 -3.14 5.23 8.64
C SER A 383 -3.97 6.15 7.74
N TYR A 384 -3.38 7.20 7.18
CA TYR A 384 -4.11 8.12 6.32
C TYR A 384 -4.35 7.47 4.96
N ILE A 385 -5.60 7.56 4.51
CA ILE A 385 -6.05 7.12 3.19
C ILE A 385 -6.79 8.31 2.59
N PRO A 386 -6.31 8.87 1.47
CA PRO A 386 -6.90 10.09 0.92
C PRO A 386 -8.29 9.81 0.37
N ASP A 387 -9.17 10.79 0.42
CA ASP A 387 -10.46 10.73 -0.26
C ASP A 387 -10.39 11.55 -1.56
N ILE A 388 -10.14 10.85 -2.67
CA ILE A 388 -9.94 11.46 -3.99
C ILE A 388 -11.29 11.59 -4.69
N LYS A 389 -11.60 12.82 -5.09
CA LYS A 389 -12.86 13.16 -5.76
C LYS A 389 -12.74 13.12 -7.28
N TYR A 390 -13.90 13.11 -7.94
CA TYR A 390 -14.01 13.13 -9.41
C TYR A 390 -13.51 14.44 -10.03
N ASP A 391 -13.47 15.53 -9.27
CA ASP A 391 -12.85 16.80 -9.67
C ASP A 391 -11.33 16.84 -9.41
N GLY A 392 -10.77 15.78 -8.81
CA GLY A 392 -9.37 15.65 -8.46
C GLY A 392 -8.96 16.32 -7.15
N THR A 393 -9.92 16.86 -6.38
CA THR A 393 -9.65 17.35 -5.03
C THR A 393 -9.43 16.19 -4.06
N ILE A 394 -8.70 16.49 -2.97
CA ILE A 394 -8.43 15.54 -1.88
C ILE A 394 -9.06 16.15 -0.64
N ARG A 395 -10.04 15.47 -0.05
CA ARG A 395 -10.63 15.88 1.22
C ARG A 395 -9.67 15.47 2.35
N SER A 396 -9.30 16.44 3.18
CA SER A 396 -8.44 16.26 4.36
C SER A 396 -9.12 15.44 5.43
#